data_AF-A0A6C0E616-F1
#
_entry.id   AF-A0A6C0E616-F1
#
_cell.length_a   1.000
_cell.length_b   1.000
_cell.length_c   1.000
_cell.angle_alpha   90.00
_cell.angle_beta   90.00
_cell.angle_gamma   90.00
#
_symmetry.space_group_name_H-M   'P 1'
#
loop_
_entity.id
_entity.type
_entity.pdbx_description
1 polymer ?
#
loop_
_entity_poly.entity_id
_entity_poly.type
_entity_poly.pdbx_seq_one_letter_code
_entity_poly.pdbx_strand_id
1 'polypeptide(L)'
;MTIFFTTPIDNNIIVELLKKNCVKINNYYVFDTISFRKGEYNESIKNFIDHCRLCYKPKYQYYLDRKLTAKSFLTIMRQICNHNNIIFTNEIKYSNSTYETIYKFWIEEIKNV
;
A
#
# COMPACT_ATOMS: atom_id res chain seq x y z
N MET A 1 12.49 15.08 7.14
CA MET A 1 11.34 14.32 6.58
C MET A 1 11.19 14.73 5.12
N THR A 2 11.72 13.96 4.18
CA THR A 2 11.70 14.34 2.75
C THR A 2 10.32 14.01 2.17
N ILE A 3 9.54 15.03 1.82
CA ILE A 3 8.21 14.86 1.24
C ILE A 3 8.39 14.43 -0.23
N PHE A 4 8.06 13.17 -0.53
CA PHE A 4 8.18 12.58 -1.86
C PHE A 4 7.02 12.96 -2.80
N PHE A 5 5.88 13.35 -2.23
CA PHE A 5 4.65 13.72 -2.94
C PHE A 5 4.57 15.23 -3.20
N THR A 6 3.95 15.62 -4.31
CA THR A 6 3.55 17.00 -4.62
C THR A 6 2.12 17.28 -4.20
N THR A 7 1.26 16.28 -4.23
CA THR A 7 -0.16 16.36 -3.90
C THR A 7 -0.57 15.15 -3.05
N PRO A 8 -1.58 15.31 -2.16
CA PRO A 8 -2.16 14.16 -1.47
C PRO A 8 -2.77 13.19 -2.48
N ILE A 9 -2.51 11.90 -2.27
CA ILE A 9 -3.16 10.83 -3.05
C ILE A 9 -4.56 10.65 -2.51
N ASP A 10 -5.54 10.41 -3.39
CA ASP A 10 -6.89 10.08 -2.95
C ASP A 10 -6.89 8.76 -2.14
N ASN A 11 -7.43 8.82 -0.93
CA ASN A 11 -7.57 7.67 -0.04
C ASN A 11 -8.40 6.55 -0.70
N ASN A 12 -9.35 6.88 -1.59
CA ASN A 12 -10.17 5.90 -2.29
C ASN A 12 -9.32 4.90 -3.09
N ILE A 13 -8.23 5.35 -3.70
CA ILE A 13 -7.34 4.48 -4.50
C ILE A 13 -6.69 3.41 -3.61
N ILE A 14 -6.35 3.77 -2.37
CA ILE A 14 -5.80 2.84 -1.38
C ILE A 14 -6.89 1.89 -0.91
N VAL A 15 -8.09 2.41 -0.60
CA VAL A 15 -9.25 1.61 -0.17
C VAL A 15 -9.57 0.54 -1.21
N GLU A 16 -9.65 0.91 -2.48
CA GLU A 16 -9.95 0.00 -3.58
C GLU A 16 -8.87 -1.08 -3.75
N LEU A 17 -7.59 -0.70 -3.67
CA LEU A 17 -6.48 -1.65 -3.72
C LEU A 17 -6.57 -2.67 -2.57
N LEU A 18 -6.83 -2.20 -1.35
CA LEU A 18 -6.93 -3.07 -0.18
C LEU A 18 -8.17 -3.97 -0.28
N LYS A 19 -9.34 -3.44 -0.66
CA LYS A 19 -10.57 -4.22 -0.85
C LYS A 19 -10.39 -5.33 -1.89
N LYS A 20 -9.67 -5.05 -3.00
CA LYS A 20 -9.47 -6.02 -4.08
C LYS A 20 -8.50 -7.15 -3.69
N ASN A 21 -7.44 -6.82 -2.95
CA ASN A 21 -6.30 -7.73 -2.76
C ASN A 21 -6.17 -8.31 -1.35
N CYS A 22 -6.65 -7.60 -0.34
CA CYS A 22 -6.40 -7.92 1.06
C CYS A 22 -7.59 -8.63 1.71
N VAL A 23 -7.31 -9.37 2.78
CA VAL A 23 -8.35 -9.89 3.67
C VAL A 23 -8.72 -8.79 4.66
N LYS A 24 -10.01 -8.52 4.81
CA LYS A 24 -10.53 -7.64 5.86
C LYS A 24 -10.78 -8.46 7.13
N ILE A 25 -10.14 -8.08 8.23
CA ILE A 25 -10.33 -8.67 9.55
C ILE A 25 -10.85 -7.57 10.48
N ASN A 26 -12.09 -7.69 10.93
CA ASN A 26 -12.76 -6.68 11.74
C ASN A 26 -12.68 -5.29 11.06
N ASN A 27 -11.85 -4.40 11.60
CA ASN A 27 -11.75 -2.99 11.21
C ASN A 27 -10.46 -2.67 10.45
N TYR A 28 -9.69 -3.67 10.02
CA TYR A 28 -8.45 -3.46 9.26
C TYR A 28 -8.30 -4.42 8.09
N TYR A 29 -7.51 -4.01 7.11
CA TYR A 29 -7.07 -4.84 6.00
C TYR A 29 -5.67 -5.38 6.27
N VAL A 30 -5.47 -6.66 5.96
CA VAL A 30 -4.18 -7.35 6.09
C VAL A 30 -3.48 -7.40 4.74
N PHE A 31 -2.32 -6.76 4.65
CA PHE A 31 -1.45 -6.82 3.49
C PHE A 31 -0.18 -7.62 3.81
N ASP A 32 0.08 -8.64 3.02
CA ASP A 32 1.22 -9.54 3.12
C ASP A 32 1.78 -9.87 1.73
N THR A 33 2.69 -10.85 1.66
CA THR A 33 3.27 -11.30 0.38
C THR A 33 2.23 -11.91 -0.56
N ILE A 34 1.19 -12.55 -0.01
CA ILE A 34 0.10 -13.14 -0.80
C ILE A 34 -0.74 -12.04 -1.44
N SER A 35 -1.09 -11.03 -0.66
CA SER A 35 -1.82 -9.83 -1.10
C SER A 35 -1.07 -9.09 -2.21
N PHE A 36 0.25 -8.96 -2.06
CA PHE A 36 1.12 -8.38 -3.09
C PHE A 36 1.08 -9.20 -4.38
N ARG A 37 1.32 -10.51 -4.31
CA ARG A 37 1.31 -11.40 -5.49
C ARG A 37 -0.05 -11.41 -6.19
N LYS A 38 -1.15 -11.42 -5.42
CA LYS A 38 -2.51 -11.31 -5.97
C LYS A 38 -2.68 -10.00 -6.73
N GLY A 39 -2.17 -8.90 -6.18
CA GLY A 39 -2.20 -7.59 -6.79
C GLY A 39 -1.31 -7.43 -8.03
N GLU A 40 -0.18 -8.14 -8.09
CA GLU A 40 0.64 -8.27 -9.30
C GLU A 40 -0.12 -9.05 -10.38
N TYR A 41 -0.70 -10.19 -10.03
CA TYR A 41 -1.43 -11.06 -10.96
C TYR A 41 -2.64 -10.37 -11.62
N ASN A 42 -3.38 -9.56 -10.86
CA ASN A 42 -4.56 -8.84 -11.36
C ASN A 42 -4.27 -7.38 -11.79
N GLU A 43 -2.99 -7.04 -11.93
CA GLU A 43 -2.46 -5.73 -12.34
C GLU A 43 -2.85 -4.53 -11.46
N SER A 44 -3.51 -4.75 -10.32
CA SER A 44 -3.92 -3.65 -9.44
C SER A 44 -2.73 -2.94 -8.79
N ILE A 45 -1.62 -3.63 -8.53
CA ILE A 45 -0.38 -2.99 -8.04
C ILE A 45 0.20 -2.05 -9.10
N LYS A 46 0.22 -2.49 -10.36
CA LYS A 46 0.68 -1.67 -11.48
C LYS A 46 -0.22 -0.43 -11.62
N ASN A 47 -1.53 -0.63 -11.67
CA ASN A 47 -2.49 0.47 -11.80
C ASN A 47 -2.40 1.47 -10.63
N PHE A 48 -2.20 0.99 -9.41
CA PHE A 48 -2.00 1.83 -8.24
C PHE A 48 -0.75 2.70 -8.37
N ILE A 49 0.36 2.11 -8.83
CA ILE A 49 1.63 2.81 -8.99
C ILE A 49 1.56 3.84 -10.11
N ASP A 50 0.90 3.50 -11.22
CA ASP A 50 0.66 4.42 -12.33
C ASP A 50 -0.15 5.65 -11.87
N HIS A 51 -1.14 5.47 -10.99
CA HIS A 51 -1.85 6.59 -10.35
C HIS A 51 -0.95 7.40 -9.40
N CYS A 52 -0.18 6.71 -8.55
CA CYS A 52 0.73 7.38 -7.61
C CYS A 52 1.74 8.26 -8.37
N ARG A 53 2.19 7.83 -9.55
CA ARG A 53 3.17 8.53 -10.37
C ARG A 53 2.79 9.98 -10.68
N LEU A 54 1.50 10.25 -10.84
CA LEU A 54 0.95 11.60 -11.08
C LEU A 54 1.14 12.52 -9.86
N CYS A 55 1.24 11.95 -8.67
CA CYS A 55 1.39 12.66 -7.39
C CYS A 55 2.85 12.70 -6.90
N TYR A 56 3.77 11.97 -7.53
CA TYR A 56 5.20 11.94 -7.16
C TYR A 56 5.98 13.07 -7.84
N LYS A 57 6.91 13.69 -7.11
CA LYS A 57 7.87 14.64 -7.72
C LYS A 57 8.69 13.92 -8.81
N PRO A 58 8.96 14.55 -9.97
CA PRO A 58 9.67 13.91 -11.08
C PRO A 58 10.98 13.23 -10.69
N LYS A 59 11.80 13.89 -9.85
CA LYS A 59 13.09 13.35 -9.35
C LYS A 59 12.98 12.08 -8.50
N TYR A 60 11.79 11.71 -8.05
CA TYR A 60 11.52 10.53 -7.23
C TYR A 60 10.70 9.46 -7.97
N GLN A 61 10.29 9.70 -9.22
CA GLN A 61 9.56 8.70 -10.01
C GLN A 61 10.42 7.47 -10.32
N TYR A 62 11.75 7.59 -10.31
CA TYR A 62 12.65 6.45 -10.49
C TYR A 62 12.39 5.31 -9.48
N TYR A 63 11.90 5.63 -8.27
CA TYR A 63 11.56 4.61 -7.27
C TYR A 63 10.36 3.75 -7.68
N LEU A 64 9.49 4.29 -8.54
CA LEU A 64 8.32 3.60 -9.10
C LEU A 64 8.69 2.76 -10.33
N ASP A 65 9.74 3.13 -11.06
CA ASP A 65 10.20 2.43 -12.28
C ASP A 65 11.01 1.17 -12.02
N ARG A 66 11.56 1.05 -10.81
CA ARG A 66 12.30 -0.15 -10.43
C ARG A 66 11.34 -1.32 -10.25
N LYS A 67 11.83 -2.53 -10.53
CA LYS A 67 11.09 -3.77 -10.25
C LYS A 67 10.59 -3.75 -8.80
N LEU A 68 9.27 -3.69 -8.65
CA LEU A 68 8.63 -3.65 -7.34
C LEU A 68 8.78 -5.01 -6.65
N THR A 69 9.09 -4.95 -5.37
CA THR A 69 9.04 -6.07 -4.45
C THR A 69 7.99 -5.76 -3.41
N ALA A 70 7.46 -6.76 -2.71
CA ALA A 70 6.53 -6.52 -1.60
C ALA A 70 7.09 -5.50 -0.59
N LYS A 71 8.41 -5.56 -0.29
CA LYS A 71 9.08 -4.62 0.62
C LYS A 71 9.10 -3.18 0.09
N SER A 72 9.46 -2.99 -1.18
CA SER A 72 9.49 -1.64 -1.78
C SER A 72 8.08 -1.07 -1.96
N PHE A 73 7.12 -1.91 -2.34
CA PHE A 73 5.72 -1.54 -2.44
C PHE A 73 5.13 -1.12 -1.07
N LEU A 74 5.37 -1.92 -0.02
CA LEU A 74 4.96 -1.56 1.33
C LEU A 74 5.59 -0.25 1.81
N THR A 75 6.81 0.06 1.35
CA THR A 75 7.45 1.35 1.68
C THR A 75 6.71 2.53 1.07
N ILE A 76 6.30 2.41 -0.20
CA ILE A 76 5.43 3.40 -0.85
C ILE A 76 4.12 3.52 -0.08
N MET A 77 3.50 2.40 0.28
CA MET A 77 2.25 2.42 1.05
C MET A 77 2.37 3.12 2.39
N ARG A 78 3.43 2.87 3.16
CA ARG A 78 3.71 3.58 4.42
C ARG A 78 3.89 5.08 4.20
N GLN A 79 4.61 5.48 3.16
CA GLN A 79 4.84 6.89 2.85
C GLN A 79 3.52 7.62 2.55
N ILE A 80 2.63 6.99 1.78
CA ILE A 80 1.31 7.54 1.45
C ILE A 80 0.44 7.60 2.71
N CYS A 81 0.41 6.53 3.50
CA CYS A 81 -0.38 6.50 4.73
C CYS A 81 0.07 7.57 5.71
N ASN A 82 1.38 7.75 5.90
CA ASN A 82 1.93 8.83 6.73
C ASN A 82 1.56 10.22 6.21
N HIS A 83 1.54 10.41 4.89
CA HIS A 83 1.16 11.69 4.28
C HIS A 83 -0.34 11.99 4.43
N ASN A 84 -1.18 10.96 4.36
CA ASN A 84 -2.64 11.08 4.42
C ASN A 84 -3.21 10.84 5.83
N ASN A 85 -2.37 10.75 6.86
CA ASN A 85 -2.75 10.43 8.24
C ASN A 85 -3.57 9.14 8.39
N ILE A 86 -3.30 8.12 7.56
CA ILE A 86 -3.90 6.79 7.67
C ILE A 86 -3.13 5.97 8.71
N ILE A 87 -3.87 5.37 9.64
CA ILE A 87 -3.29 4.54 10.70
C ILE A 87 -2.93 3.16 10.12
N PHE A 88 -1.69 2.74 10.35
CA PHE A 88 -1.23 1.39 10.03
C PHE A 88 -0.22 0.90 11.07
N THR A 89 -0.05 -0.41 11.15
CA THR A 89 1.02 -1.05 11.92
C THR A 89 1.59 -2.23 11.13
N ASN A 90 2.74 -2.71 11.57
CA ASN A 90 3.30 -3.95 11.07
C ASN A 90 3.57 -4.92 12.22
N GLU A 91 3.53 -6.20 11.91
CA GLU A 91 3.94 -7.27 12.81
C GLU A 91 4.75 -8.31 12.05
N ILE A 92 5.62 -9.01 12.78
CA ILE A 92 6.36 -10.14 12.25
C ILE A 92 5.59 -11.40 12.66
N LYS A 93 5.10 -12.14 11.67
CA LYS A 93 4.45 -13.43 11.88
C LYS A 93 5.46 -14.53 11.62
N TYR A 94 5.62 -15.41 12.61
CA TYR A 94 6.49 -16.57 12.52
C TYR A 94 5.68 -17.81 12.16
N SER A 95 6.19 -18.60 11.22
CA SER A 95 5.60 -19.89 10.81
C SER A 95 6.72 -20.82 10.35
N ASN A 96 6.80 -22.04 10.88
CA ASN A 96 7.78 -23.06 10.48
C ASN A 96 9.22 -22.55 10.37
N SER A 97 9.72 -21.84 11.39
CA SER A 97 11.07 -21.22 11.41
C SER A 97 11.32 -20.17 10.31
N THR A 98 10.28 -19.76 9.59
CA THR A 98 10.28 -18.63 8.66
C THR A 98 9.50 -17.46 9.26
N TYR A 99 9.72 -16.26 8.73
CA TYR A 99 9.00 -15.07 9.13
C TYR A 99 8.49 -14.29 7.94
N GLU A 100 7.31 -13.70 8.09
CA GLU A 100 6.74 -12.74 7.14
C GLU A 100 6.37 -11.45 7.87
N THR A 101 6.58 -10.31 7.21
CA THR A 101 6.11 -9.03 7.73
C THR A 101 4.71 -8.79 7.19
N ILE A 102 3.76 -8.63 8.11
CA ILE A 102 2.37 -8.34 7.80
C ILE A 102 2.09 -6.89 8.16
N TYR A 103 1.33 -6.22 7.30
CA TYR A 103 0.84 -4.87 7.54
C TYR A 103 -0.67 -4.88 7.78
N LYS A 104 -1.10 -4.12 8.78
CA LYS A 104 -2.51 -3.88 9.10
C LYS A 104 -2.83 -2.42 8.85
N PHE A 105 -3.82 -2.16 8.00
CA PHE A 105 -4.26 -0.82 7.63
C PHE A 105 -5.69 -0.59 8.15
N TRP A 106 -5.86 0.42 9.02
CA TRP A 106 -7.17 0.84 9.51
C TRP A 106 -7.69 1.96 8.63
N ILE A 107 -8.57 1.58 7.70
CA ILE A 107 -9.22 2.51 6.80
C ILE A 107 -10.71 2.31 6.95
N GLU A 108 -11.40 3.36 7.40
CA GLU A 108 -12.85 3.39 7.38
C GLU A 108 -13.32 3.44 5.94
N GLU A 109 -14.33 2.64 5.62
CA GLU A 109 -15.02 2.80 4.36
C GLU A 109 -15.73 4.15 4.43
N ILE A 110 -15.28 5.11 3.62
CA ILE A 110 -16.03 6.35 3.42
C ILE A 110 -17.39 5.90 2.89
N LYS A 111 -18.40 5.90 3.77
CA LYS A 111 -19.79 5.79 3.36
C LYS A 111 -20.05 7.09 2.63
N ASN A 112 -20.04 7.03 1.30
CA ASN A 112 -20.64 8.09 0.51
C ASN A 112 -22.08 8.23 1.00
N VAL A 113 -22.34 9.34 1.70
CA VAL A 113 -23.68 9.78 2.09
C VAL A 113 -24.43 10.15 0.83
#